data_AF-A0A955Y9T4-F1
#
_entry.id   AF-A0A955Y9T4-F1
#
_cell.length_a   1.000
_cell.length_b   1.000
_cell.length_c   1.000
_cell.angle_alpha   90.00
_cell.angle_beta   90.00
_cell.angle_gamma   90.00
#
_symmetry.space_group_name_H-M   'P 1'
#
loop_
_entity.id
_entity.type
_entity.pdbx_description
1 polymer ?
#
loop_
_entity_poly.entity_id
_entity_poly.type
_entity_poly.pdbx_seq_one_letter_code
_entity_poly.pdbx_strand_id
1 'polypeptide(L)' 'RRDALVSAEHDPTAIRASIRTFGNGGLFSVSGWFANRALGAYRAYLTNTADTVVLRFRDGVVVVSPDAPRDFVAALDPTG' A
#
# COMPACT_ATOMS: atom_id res chain seq x y z
N ARG A 1 -4.96 -4.47 -16.06
CA ARG A 1 -5.91 -5.27 -15.27
C ARG A 1 -5.09 -5.87 -14.14
N ARG A 2 -5.23 -5.41 -12.90
CA ARG A 2 -4.61 -6.10 -11.76
C ARG A 2 -5.48 -7.33 -11.46
N ASP A 3 -4.84 -8.42 -11.07
CA ASP A 3 -5.52 -9.70 -10.80
C ASP A 3 -6.38 -9.62 -9.51
N ALA A 4 -6.96 -10.75 -9.12
CA ALA A 4 -7.70 -10.89 -7.86
C ALA A 4 -6.88 -10.42 -6.65
N LEU A 5 -7.49 -9.59 -5.80
CA LEU A 5 -6.95 -9.21 -4.50
C LEU A 5 -6.80 -10.49 -3.65
N VAL A 6 -5.61 -10.71 -3.10
CA VAL A 6 -5.28 -11.86 -2.26
C VAL A 6 -5.45 -11.51 -0.79
N SER A 7 -5.00 -10.31 -0.38
CA SER A 7 -5.19 -9.81 0.98
C SER A 7 -5.11 -8.29 1.06
N ALA A 8 -5.74 -7.74 2.10
CA ALA A 8 -5.63 -6.34 2.48
C ALA A 8 -5.32 -6.28 3.99
N GLU A 9 -4.33 -5.48 4.38
CA GLU A 9 -3.92 -5.34 5.79
C GLU A 9 -3.58 -3.89 6.12
N HIS A 10 -4.02 -3.39 7.28
CA HIS A 10 -3.59 -2.11 7.82
C HIS A 10 -2.27 -2.32 8.56
N ASP A 11 -1.17 -1.87 7.98
CA ASP A 11 0.16 -1.93 8.58
C ASP A 11 0.93 -0.60 8.37
N PRO A 12 0.90 0.30 9.37
CA PRO A 12 1.63 1.57 9.38
C PRO A 12 3.16 1.41 9.27
N THR A 13 3.68 0.21 9.51
CA THR A 13 5.12 -0.08 9.52
C THR A 13 5.62 -0.73 8.23
N ALA A 14 4.71 -1.17 7.35
CA ALA A 14 5.03 -1.92 6.13
C ALA A 14 5.98 -1.21 5.17
N ILE A 15 5.98 0.13 5.17
CA ILE A 15 6.80 0.95 4.28
C ILE A 15 8.14 1.39 4.90
N ARG A 16 8.48 0.92 6.11
CA ARG A 16 9.78 1.23 6.73
C ARG A 16 10.92 0.71 5.87
N ALA A 17 12.03 1.47 5.86
CA ALA A 17 13.24 1.15 5.10
C ALA A 17 13.02 0.95 3.58
N SER A 18 12.06 1.66 3.00
CA SER A 18 11.77 1.57 1.57
C SER A 18 12.63 2.51 0.75
N ILE A 19 13.18 1.98 -0.34
CA ILE A 19 13.95 2.74 -1.33
C ILE A 19 12.99 3.17 -2.43
N ARG A 20 12.96 4.48 -2.73
CA ARG A 20 12.20 5.02 -3.85
C ARG A 20 12.94 4.72 -5.14
N THR A 21 12.34 3.92 -6.03
CA THR A 21 12.94 3.54 -7.31
C THR A 21 12.52 4.48 -8.44
N PHE A 22 11.28 4.99 -8.42
CA PHE A 22 10.80 5.97 -9.40
C PHE A 22 9.52 6.68 -8.93
N GLY A 23 9.49 8.01 -8.81
CA GLY A 23 8.25 8.73 -8.46
C GLY A 23 8.44 10.12 -7.87
N ASN A 24 7.31 10.75 -7.55
CA ASN A 24 7.26 12.04 -6.87
C ASN A 24 7.23 11.82 -5.35
N GLY A 25 8.20 12.36 -4.63
CA GLY A 25 8.09 12.57 -3.18
C GLY A 25 8.02 14.06 -2.89
N GLY A 26 6.99 14.69 -3.45
CA GLY A 26 6.69 16.10 -3.22
C GLY A 26 5.96 16.30 -1.89
N LEU A 27 5.82 17.56 -1.49
CA LEU A 27 5.28 18.04 -0.21
C LEU A 27 3.87 17.50 0.17
N PHE A 28 3.13 16.90 -0.76
CA PHE A 28 1.70 16.57 -0.60
C PHE A 28 1.34 15.09 -0.82
N SER A 29 2.21 14.27 -1.43
CA SER A 29 1.93 12.85 -1.66
C SER A 29 3.21 12.07 -1.96
N VAL A 30 3.28 10.86 -1.42
CA VAL A 30 4.27 9.84 -1.78
C VAL A 30 3.64 8.93 -2.82
N SER A 31 3.93 9.23 -4.09
CA SER A 31 3.35 8.51 -5.23
C SER A 31 4.45 8.01 -6.14
N GLY A 32 4.57 6.69 -6.27
CA GLY A 32 5.66 6.10 -7.05
C GLY A 32 5.88 4.62 -6.83
N TRP A 33 6.99 4.14 -7.38
CA TRP A 33 7.54 2.82 -7.20
C TRP A 33 8.57 2.84 -6.08
N PHE A 34 8.44 1.85 -5.21
CA PHE A 34 9.25 1.66 -4.04
C PHE A 34 9.64 0.19 -3.95
N ALA A 35 10.71 -0.09 -3.21
CA ALA A 35 11.05 -1.45 -2.87
C ALA A 35 11.60 -1.53 -1.44
N ASN A 36 11.23 -2.58 -0.72
CA ASN A 36 11.83 -2.92 0.56
C ASN A 36 11.89 -4.44 0.73
N ARG A 37 12.57 -4.90 1.78
CA ARG A 37 12.76 -6.35 2.02
C ARG A 37 11.46 -7.06 2.41
N ALA A 38 10.49 -6.37 3.00
CA ALA A 38 9.24 -6.94 3.49
C ALA A 38 8.16 -7.10 2.40
N LEU A 39 8.09 -6.14 1.46
CA LEU A 39 7.07 -6.04 0.42
C LEU A 39 7.59 -6.37 -0.98
N GLY A 40 8.92 -6.43 -1.17
CA GLY A 40 9.52 -6.50 -2.50
C GLY A 40 9.32 -5.19 -3.25
N ALA A 41 9.19 -5.24 -4.58
CA ALA A 41 8.85 -4.07 -5.40
C ALA A 41 7.34 -3.81 -5.33
N TYR A 42 6.96 -2.57 -5.04
CA TYR A 42 5.56 -2.18 -4.87
C TYR A 42 5.29 -0.76 -5.36
N ARG A 43 4.02 -0.46 -5.55
CA ARG A 43 3.56 0.90 -5.91
C ARG A 43 2.85 1.53 -4.72
N ALA A 44 3.23 2.75 -4.37
CA ALA A 44 2.63 3.49 -3.26
C ALA A 44 1.85 4.71 -3.76
N TYR A 45 0.73 4.99 -3.08
CA TYR A 45 -0.09 6.19 -3.22
C TYR A 45 -0.50 6.64 -1.81
N LEU A 46 0.38 7.39 -1.15
CA LEU A 46 0.22 7.74 0.25
C LEU A 46 0.13 9.25 0.43
N THR A 47 -0.84 9.66 1.24
CA THR A 47 -1.00 11.01 1.79
C THR A 47 -0.63 11.03 3.28
N ASN A 48 -0.98 9.97 4.03
CA ASN A 48 -0.60 9.78 5.43
C ASN A 48 -0.02 8.38 5.67
N THR A 49 1.22 8.31 6.14
CA THR A 49 1.89 7.03 6.41
C THR A 49 1.30 6.27 7.62
N ALA A 50 0.60 6.95 8.52
CA ALA A 50 -0.06 6.28 9.65
C ALA A 50 -1.25 5.42 9.22
N ASP A 51 -1.87 5.75 8.09
CA ASP A 51 -3.07 5.07 7.58
C ASP A 51 -2.73 4.03 6.50
N THR A 52 -1.49 3.53 6.51
CA THR A 52 -0.97 2.63 5.48
C THR A 52 -1.74 1.31 5.43
N VAL A 53 -2.40 1.05 4.30
CA VAL A 53 -2.98 -0.24 3.94
C VAL A 53 -2.18 -0.86 2.81
N VAL A 54 -1.77 -2.11 3.01
CA VAL A 54 -1.09 -2.93 2.02
C VAL A 54 -2.11 -3.81 1.32
N LEU A 55 -2.18 -3.70 0.00
CA LEU A 55 -2.98 -4.53 -0.89
C LEU A 55 -2.07 -5.48 -1.65
N ARG A 56 -2.25 -6.78 -1.41
CA ARG A 56 -1.50 -7.83 -2.11
C ARG A 56 -2.39 -8.39 -3.22
N PHE A 57 -1.95 -8.22 -4.45
CA PHE A 57 -2.54 -8.84 -5.64
C PHE A 57 -1.66 -10.00 -6.08
N ARG A 58 -2.21 -10.89 -6.91
CA ARG A 58 -1.44 -11.99 -7.49
C ARG A 58 -0.24 -11.50 -8.32
N ASP A 59 -0.36 -10.35 -8.96
CA ASP A 59 0.63 -9.75 -9.86
C ASP A 59 1.45 -8.61 -9.23
N GLY A 60 1.28 -8.33 -7.94
CA GLY A 60 2.11 -7.35 -7.24
C GLY A 60 1.47 -6.72 -6.01
N VAL A 61 2.17 -5.74 -5.43
CA VAL A 61 1.76 -5.05 -4.20
C VAL A 61 1.46 -3.59 -4.48
N VAL A 62 0.35 -3.11 -3.93
CA VAL A 62 -0.06 -1.71 -3.93
C VAL A 62 -0.24 -1.26 -2.49
N VAL A 63 0.25 -0.08 -2.17
CA VAL A 63 0.12 0.50 -0.83
C VAL A 63 -0.63 1.82 -0.94
N VAL A 64 -1.67 1.99 -0.13
CA VAL A 64 -2.56 3.16 -0.12
C VAL A 64 -2.74 3.67 1.32
N SER A 65 -3.20 4.90 1.49
CA SER A 65 -3.54 5.47 2.80
C SER A 65 -4.97 6.01 2.82
N PRO A 66 -5.98 5.14 2.94
CA PRO A 66 -7.38 5.58 3.07
C PRO A 66 -7.62 6.22 4.44
N ASP A 67 -8.55 7.18 4.52
CA ASP A 67 -8.84 7.91 5.77
C ASP A 67 -9.36 7.02 6.91
N ALA A 68 -10.01 5.89 6.58
CA ALA A 68 -10.51 4.90 7.53
C ALA A 68 -9.92 3.50 7.19
N PRO A 69 -8.66 3.22 7.60
CA PRO A 69 -7.93 2.04 7.11
C PRO A 69 -8.53 0.71 7.54
N ARG A 70 -9.11 0.64 8.74
CA ARG A 70 -9.77 -0.58 9.24
C ARG A 70 -11.07 -0.88 8.49
N ASP A 71 -11.91 0.14 8.32
CA ASP A 71 -13.18 0.00 7.59
C ASP A 71 -12.94 -0.33 6.11
N PHE A 72 -11.90 0.26 5.53
CA PHE A 72 -11.48 -0.05 4.17
C PHE A 72 -11.05 -1.51 4.03
N VAL A 73 -10.25 -2.05 4.95
CA VAL A 73 -9.87 -3.47 4.95
C VAL A 73 -11.10 -4.36 5.14
N ALA A 74 -12.00 -4.03 6.07
CA ALA A 74 -13.22 -4.79 6.31
C ALA A 74 -14.12 -4.84 5.07
N ALA A 75 -14.24 -3.74 4.33
CA ALA A 75 -15.03 -3.69 3.10
C ALA A 75 -14.42 -4.51 1.94
N LEU A 76 -13.13 -4.86 2.02
CA LEU A 76 -12.42 -5.67 1.03
C LEU A 76 -12.40 -7.16 1.37
N ASP A 77 -12.81 -7.55 2.58
CA ASP A 77 -12.96 -8.94 2.94
C ASP A 77 -14.32 -9.48 2.43
N PRO A 78 -14.32 -10.42 1.46
CA PRO A 78 -15.56 -10.99 0.93
C PRO A 78 -16.26 -11.93 1.92
N THR A 79 -15.71 -12.15 3.13
CA THR A 79 -16.19 -13.14 4.11
C THR A 79 -16.96 -12.54 5.28
N GLY A 80 -17.41 -11.28 5.17
CA GLY A 80 -18.40 -10.71 6.10
C GLY A 80 -19.70 -11.51 6.15
#